data_AF-A0A933WF45-F1
#
_entry.id   AF-A0A933WF45-F1
#
_cell.length_a   1.000
_cell.length_b   1.000
_cell.length_c   1.000
_cell.angle_alpha   90.00
_cell.angle_beta   90.00
_cell.angle_gamma   90.00
#
_symmetry.space_group_name_H-M   'P 1'
#
loop_
_entity.id
_entity.type
_entity.pdbx_description
1 polymer ?
#
loop_
_entity_poly.entity_id
_entity_poly.type
_entity_poly.pdbx_seq_one_letter_code
_entity_poly.pdbx_strand_id
1 'polypeptide(L)'
;MKYFNKKRFTMRQVVGLLTVVFLGITVIAYAAVTVPNSFSTGTTISSSQVNANFTALGNAMPAVKTASFTNNPAFTSTTATSVGSITVTPPVDGYIILTGDAEVGINQSVADNNYVYVYLATTSTGTTNAAFFRGPSTTGPALPFHWTNLSITGSFPVTGGIATTFYITAARDGYGSNNVYVCANQGCRLTALFVPGTALP
;
A
#
# COMPACT_ATOMS: atom_id res chain seq x y z
N MET A 1 -39.09 0.36 -27.18
CA MET A 1 -38.08 0.05 -26.15
C MET A 1 -37.80 -1.45 -26.14
N LYS A 2 -36.75 -1.88 -26.84
CA LYS A 2 -36.18 -3.23 -26.77
C LYS A 2 -34.73 -3.07 -26.31
N TYR A 3 -34.17 -4.14 -25.73
CA TYR A 3 -32.77 -4.32 -25.28
C TYR A 3 -32.44 -4.08 -23.80
N PHE A 4 -33.06 -4.89 -22.92
CA PHE A 4 -32.28 -5.47 -21.81
C PHE A 4 -31.78 -6.85 -22.25
N ASN A 5 -30.57 -6.88 -22.79
CA ASN A 5 -29.89 -8.13 -23.12
C ASN A 5 -29.46 -8.78 -21.80
N LYS A 6 -30.10 -9.89 -21.39
CA LYS A 6 -29.78 -10.65 -20.17
C LYS A 6 -28.36 -11.22 -20.28
N LYS A 7 -27.33 -10.41 -19.98
CA LYS A 7 -25.97 -10.89 -19.76
C LYS A 7 -25.96 -11.67 -18.45
N ARG A 8 -26.25 -12.98 -18.54
CA ARG A 8 -26.08 -13.90 -17.41
C ARG A 8 -24.58 -13.98 -17.12
N PHE A 9 -24.19 -13.72 -15.87
CA PHE A 9 -22.83 -13.96 -15.42
C PHE A 9 -22.47 -15.41 -15.75
N THR A 10 -21.30 -15.61 -16.33
CA THR A 10 -20.83 -16.97 -16.65
C THR A 10 -20.63 -17.73 -15.34
N MET A 11 -20.84 -19.06 -15.35
CA MET A 11 -20.67 -19.90 -14.16
C MET A 11 -19.29 -19.69 -13.50
N ARG A 12 -18.26 -19.43 -14.31
CA ARG A 12 -16.89 -19.13 -13.85
C ARG A 12 -16.79 -17.79 -13.10
N GLN A 13 -17.54 -16.77 -13.53
CA GLN A 13 -17.61 -15.48 -12.82
C GLN A 13 -18.36 -15.62 -11.49
N VAL A 14 -19.42 -16.43 -11.45
CA VAL A 14 -20.15 -16.70 -10.21
C VAL A 14 -19.28 -17.47 -9.21
N VAL A 15 -18.58 -18.51 -9.67
CA VAL A 15 -17.64 -19.26 -8.83
C VAL A 15 -16.52 -18.35 -8.34
N GLY A 16 -15.89 -17.56 -9.21
CA GLY A 16 -14.83 -16.63 -8.83
C GLY A 16 -15.26 -15.57 -7.82
N LEU A 17 -16.49 -15.03 -7.96
CA LEU A 17 -17.05 -14.09 -7.00
C LEU A 17 -17.30 -14.76 -5.63
N LEU A 18 -17.80 -15.99 -5.63
CA LEU A 18 -18.02 -16.77 -4.41
C LEU A 18 -16.72 -17.09 -3.69
N THR A 19 -15.64 -17.44 -4.41
CA THR A 19 -14.33 -17.68 -3.77
C THR A 19 -13.77 -16.41 -3.12
N VAL A 20 -13.92 -15.25 -3.77
CA VAL A 20 -13.49 -13.96 -3.22
C VAL A 20 -14.30 -13.60 -1.97
N VAL A 21 -15.61 -13.87 -1.98
CA VAL A 21 -16.48 -13.65 -0.81
C VAL A 21 -16.10 -14.58 0.34
N PHE A 22 -15.87 -15.88 0.07
CA PHE A 22 -15.46 -16.83 1.11
C PHE A 22 -14.09 -16.52 1.70
N LEU A 23 -13.10 -16.14 0.86
CA LEU A 23 -11.81 -15.65 1.32
C LEU A 23 -11.95 -14.39 2.19
N GLY A 24 -12.80 -13.45 1.76
CA GLY A 24 -13.13 -12.25 2.55
C GLY A 24 -13.76 -12.58 3.91
N ILE A 25 -14.68 -13.54 3.96
CA ILE A 25 -15.34 -13.97 5.21
C ILE A 25 -14.35 -14.70 6.12
N THR A 26 -13.46 -15.55 5.60
CA THR A 26 -12.45 -16.24 6.43
C THR A 26 -11.43 -15.29 7.04
N VAL A 27 -11.09 -14.19 6.36
CA VAL A 27 -10.22 -13.14 6.93
C VAL A 27 -10.93 -12.36 8.05
N ILE A 28 -12.25 -12.21 7.98
CA ILE A 28 -13.05 -11.53 9.02
C ILE A 28 -13.33 -12.46 10.22
N ALA A 29 -13.48 -13.76 9.99
CA ALA A 29 -13.93 -14.71 11.02
C ALA A 29 -12.83 -15.16 12.02
N TYR A 30 -11.53 -14.97 11.71
CA TYR A 30 -10.43 -15.51 12.52
C TYR A 30 -9.44 -14.48 13.07
N ALA A 31 -9.77 -13.19 13.07
CA ALA A 31 -9.15 -12.26 14.01
C ALA A 31 -9.81 -12.39 15.39
N ALA A 32 -9.75 -13.58 15.99
CA ALA A 32 -10.21 -13.78 17.36
C ALA A 32 -9.25 -13.02 18.28
N VAL A 33 -9.64 -11.82 18.70
CA VAL A 33 -8.88 -11.05 19.68
C VAL A 33 -9.03 -11.73 21.03
N THR A 34 -7.96 -12.34 21.53
CA THR A 34 -7.93 -12.84 22.91
C THR A 34 -8.00 -11.66 23.87
N VAL A 35 -9.14 -11.51 24.54
CA VAL A 35 -9.29 -10.56 25.64
C VAL A 35 -8.94 -11.24 26.97
N PRO A 36 -8.18 -10.58 27.86
CA PRO A 36 -7.66 -11.21 29.08
C PRO A 36 -8.73 -11.53 30.13
N ASN A 37 -9.92 -10.90 30.09
CA ASN A 37 -10.99 -11.14 31.04
C ASN A 37 -12.28 -11.57 30.34
N SER A 38 -12.91 -12.65 30.82
CA SER A 38 -14.28 -13.04 30.46
C SER A 38 -15.26 -12.54 31.52
N PHE A 39 -16.38 -11.95 31.09
CA PHE A 39 -17.42 -11.48 32.02
C PHE A 39 -18.59 -12.46 32.06
N SER A 40 -19.06 -12.75 33.26
CA SER A 40 -20.27 -13.56 33.49
C SER A 40 -21.34 -12.70 34.18
N THR A 41 -22.60 -13.02 33.93
CA THR A 41 -23.72 -12.29 34.55
C THR A 41 -23.69 -12.42 36.06
N GLY A 42 -23.83 -11.31 36.78
CA GLY A 42 -23.92 -11.29 38.25
C GLY A 42 -22.58 -11.20 38.98
N THR A 43 -21.44 -11.21 38.28
CA THR A 43 -20.13 -10.95 38.90
C THR A 43 -19.81 -9.46 38.92
N THR A 44 -19.34 -8.94 40.04
CA THR A 44 -18.76 -7.59 40.13
C THR A 44 -17.48 -7.55 39.30
N ILE A 45 -17.35 -6.57 38.42
CA ILE A 45 -16.20 -6.39 37.51
C ILE A 45 -15.51 -5.08 37.86
N SER A 46 -14.19 -5.07 37.92
CA SER A 46 -13.44 -3.82 38.13
C SER A 46 -13.28 -3.03 36.82
N SER A 47 -13.17 -1.71 36.93
CA SER A 47 -12.83 -0.85 35.80
C SER A 47 -11.47 -1.21 35.18
N SER A 48 -10.52 -1.73 35.96
CA SER A 48 -9.23 -2.20 35.44
C SER A 48 -9.35 -3.43 34.53
N GLN A 49 -10.26 -4.36 34.82
CA GLN A 49 -10.51 -5.53 33.97
C GLN A 49 -11.16 -5.13 32.64
N VAL A 50 -12.10 -4.18 32.68
CA VAL A 50 -12.72 -3.62 31.48
C VAL A 50 -11.69 -2.89 30.62
N ASN A 51 -10.87 -2.03 31.22
CA ASN A 51 -9.80 -1.32 30.53
C ASN A 51 -8.79 -2.28 29.89
N ALA A 52 -8.41 -3.35 30.58
CA ALA A 52 -7.50 -4.36 30.04
C ALA A 52 -8.07 -5.04 28.78
N ASN A 53 -9.38 -5.32 28.74
CA ASN A 53 -10.03 -5.86 27.55
C ASN A 53 -10.06 -4.85 26.40
N PHE A 54 -10.36 -3.57 26.66
CA PHE A 54 -10.33 -2.53 25.63
C PHE A 54 -8.93 -2.26 25.11
N THR A 55 -7.90 -2.33 25.96
CA THR A 55 -6.50 -2.26 25.53
C THR A 55 -6.14 -3.46 24.63
N ALA A 56 -6.56 -4.67 24.99
CA ALA A 56 -6.35 -5.86 24.16
C ALA A 56 -7.04 -5.74 22.79
N LEU A 57 -8.27 -5.24 22.76
CA LEU A 57 -9.00 -4.94 21.53
C LEU A 57 -8.32 -3.85 20.70
N GLY A 58 -7.93 -2.74 21.31
CA GLY A 58 -7.22 -1.65 20.64
C GLY A 58 -5.87 -2.08 20.05
N ASN A 59 -5.16 -2.98 20.72
CA ASN A 59 -3.93 -3.57 20.22
C ASN A 59 -4.16 -4.57 19.08
N ALA A 60 -5.33 -5.19 19.00
CA ALA A 60 -5.64 -6.21 18.01
C ALA A 60 -6.43 -5.69 16.80
N MET A 61 -7.01 -4.50 16.88
CA MET A 61 -7.55 -3.81 15.71
C MET A 61 -6.43 -3.52 14.70
N PRO A 62 -6.65 -3.71 13.38
CA PRO A 62 -5.68 -3.36 12.36
C PRO A 62 -5.26 -1.90 12.49
N ALA A 63 -4.05 -1.66 12.98
CA ALA A 63 -3.49 -0.32 13.02
C ALA A 63 -3.27 0.14 11.57
N VAL A 64 -4.13 1.05 11.09
CA VAL A 64 -3.87 1.79 9.87
C VAL A 64 -2.98 2.96 10.21
N LYS A 65 -1.81 3.04 9.58
CA LYS A 65 -0.93 4.19 9.67
C LYS A 65 -0.77 4.80 8.29
N THR A 66 -0.94 6.11 8.21
CA THR A 66 -0.72 6.87 6.97
C THR A 66 0.41 7.86 7.15
N ALA A 67 1.23 8.03 6.12
CA ALA A 67 2.23 9.08 6.02
C ALA A 67 2.07 9.76 4.67
N SER A 68 2.11 11.09 4.64
CA SER A 68 2.10 11.89 3.43
C SER A 68 3.41 12.66 3.32
N PHE A 69 3.91 12.82 2.11
CA PHE A 69 5.18 13.47 1.84
C PHE A 69 5.09 14.26 0.55
N THR A 70 5.74 15.41 0.53
CA THR A 70 5.94 16.21 -0.67
C THR A 70 7.42 16.16 -0.98
N ASN A 71 7.76 15.80 -2.22
CA ASN A 71 9.16 15.80 -2.65
C ASN A 71 9.24 16.62 -3.95
N ASN A 72 9.99 17.72 -3.91
CA ASN A 72 10.05 18.70 -4.99
C ASN A 72 11.44 18.96 -5.60
N PRO A 73 12.37 17.99 -5.67
CA PRO A 73 13.45 18.02 -6.65
C PRO A 73 13.17 17.04 -7.80
N ALA A 74 13.70 17.36 -8.97
CA ALA A 74 13.73 16.43 -10.09
C ALA A 74 14.58 15.18 -9.72
N PHE A 75 14.02 13.99 -9.91
CA PHE A 75 14.72 12.72 -9.93
C PHE A 75 15.44 12.55 -11.28
N THR A 76 16.76 12.48 -11.21
CA THR A 76 17.63 12.13 -12.34
C THR A 76 18.37 10.80 -12.14
N SER A 77 18.22 10.21 -10.95
CA SER A 77 18.89 8.95 -10.58
C SER A 77 18.31 7.77 -11.34
N THR A 78 19.19 6.95 -11.90
CA THR A 78 18.87 5.61 -12.43
C THR A 78 18.81 4.55 -11.34
N THR A 79 19.25 4.88 -10.14
CA THR A 79 19.18 4.02 -8.95
C THR A 79 17.96 4.39 -8.13
N ALA A 80 17.22 3.38 -7.67
CA ALA A 80 16.07 3.59 -6.80
C ALA A 80 16.48 4.33 -5.52
N THR A 81 15.72 5.37 -5.20
CA THR A 81 16.01 6.27 -4.08
C THR A 81 14.72 6.60 -3.35
N SER A 82 14.82 6.69 -2.03
CA SER A 82 13.67 6.93 -1.14
C SER A 82 13.04 8.30 -1.43
N VAL A 83 11.74 8.28 -1.69
CA VAL A 83 10.91 9.48 -1.83
C VAL A 83 10.21 9.82 -0.52
N GLY A 84 9.86 8.80 0.26
CA GLY A 84 9.20 8.92 1.55
C GLY A 84 9.22 7.59 2.29
N SER A 85 8.89 7.63 3.59
CA SER A 85 8.86 6.42 4.41
C SER A 85 7.78 6.45 5.47
N ILE A 86 7.45 5.27 5.97
CA ILE A 86 6.55 5.07 7.11
C ILE A 86 7.13 3.96 8.00
N THR A 87 7.24 4.24 9.29
CA THR A 87 7.66 3.23 10.28
C THR A 87 6.46 2.74 11.07
N VAL A 88 6.32 1.43 11.21
CA VAL A 88 5.28 0.77 12.00
C VAL A 88 5.92 -0.19 12.99
N THR A 89 5.33 -0.32 14.18
CA THR A 89 5.74 -1.30 15.18
C THR A 89 4.54 -2.21 15.42
N PRO A 90 4.44 -3.34 14.69
CA PRO A 90 3.33 -4.26 14.86
C PRO A 90 3.39 -4.90 16.26
N PRO A 91 2.25 -5.17 16.91
CA PRO A 91 2.23 -5.76 18.26
C PRO A 91 2.59 -7.25 18.28
N VAL A 92 2.35 -7.96 17.18
CA VAL A 92 2.62 -9.40 16.99
C VAL A 92 3.12 -9.65 15.57
N ASP A 93 3.65 -10.84 15.31
CA ASP A 93 4.06 -11.26 13.97
C ASP A 93 2.86 -11.21 13.01
N GLY A 94 3.12 -10.89 11.74
CA GLY A 94 2.07 -10.81 10.74
C GLY A 94 2.53 -10.18 9.44
N TYR A 95 1.62 -9.45 8.80
CA TYR A 95 1.86 -8.78 7.53
C TYR A 95 1.46 -7.31 7.61
N ILE A 96 2.19 -6.48 6.87
CA ILE A 96 1.77 -5.13 6.51
C ILE A 96 1.30 -5.16 5.07
N ILE A 97 0.04 -4.81 4.84
CA ILE A 97 -0.45 -4.43 3.51
C ILE A 97 -0.13 -2.96 3.33
N LEU A 98 0.78 -2.66 2.41
CA LEU A 98 1.27 -1.32 2.15
C LEU A 98 0.72 -0.84 0.81
N THR A 99 0.06 0.31 0.81
CA THR A 99 -0.37 1.01 -0.40
C THR A 99 0.39 2.32 -0.52
N GLY A 100 1.05 2.53 -1.66
CA GLY A 100 1.66 3.79 -2.05
C GLY A 100 0.83 4.47 -3.13
N ASP A 101 0.45 5.71 -2.92
CA ASP A 101 -0.13 6.58 -3.93
C ASP A 101 0.88 7.67 -4.27
N ALA A 102 1.16 7.86 -5.55
CA ALA A 102 2.13 8.83 -6.02
C ALA A 102 1.69 9.54 -7.29
N GLU A 103 1.90 10.85 -7.33
CA GLU A 103 1.85 11.60 -8.59
C GLU A 103 3.25 11.60 -9.22
N VAL A 104 3.33 11.19 -10.49
CA VAL A 104 4.56 11.14 -11.26
C VAL A 104 4.48 12.07 -12.44
N GLY A 105 5.49 12.92 -12.60
CA GLY A 105 5.65 13.85 -13.69
C GLY A 105 6.91 13.54 -14.50
N ILE A 106 6.86 13.78 -15.80
CA ILE A 106 8.07 13.80 -16.64
C ILE A 106 8.09 15.16 -17.35
N ASN A 107 9.17 15.91 -17.16
CA ASN A 107 9.45 17.10 -17.95
C ASN A 107 10.29 16.67 -19.16
N GLN A 108 9.64 16.58 -20.31
CA GLN A 108 10.33 16.21 -21.54
C GLN A 108 10.94 17.46 -22.18
N SER A 109 12.26 17.61 -22.09
CA SER A 109 13.04 18.58 -22.85
C SER A 109 13.53 18.00 -24.19
N VAL A 110 13.61 16.67 -24.28
CA VAL A 110 14.03 15.93 -25.49
C VAL A 110 13.04 14.79 -25.78
N ALA A 111 12.76 14.57 -27.07
CA ALA A 111 11.89 13.53 -27.60
C ALA A 111 12.48 12.12 -27.43
N ASP A 112 12.43 11.61 -26.20
CA ASP A 112 12.97 10.30 -25.80
C ASP A 112 11.92 9.43 -25.11
N ASN A 113 12.13 8.11 -25.14
CA ASN A 113 11.44 7.21 -24.22
C ASN A 113 11.93 7.47 -22.80
N ASN A 114 11.00 7.77 -21.88
CA ASN A 114 11.30 7.94 -20.47
C ASN A 114 10.38 7.05 -19.66
N TYR A 115 10.97 6.28 -18.75
CA TYR A 115 10.23 5.48 -17.79
C TYR A 115 10.59 5.89 -16.38
N VAL A 116 9.56 5.86 -15.55
CA VAL A 116 9.67 6.08 -14.12
C VAL A 116 9.14 4.83 -13.45
N TYR A 117 9.92 4.31 -12.53
CA TYR A 117 9.53 3.20 -11.70
C TYR A 117 9.34 3.71 -10.28
N VAL A 118 8.23 3.31 -9.67
CA VAL A 118 7.92 3.55 -8.26
C VAL A 118 7.79 2.19 -7.59
N TYR A 119 8.44 2.03 -6.45
CA TYR A 119 8.53 0.76 -5.75
C TYR A 119 8.07 0.90 -4.29
N LEU A 120 7.71 -0.24 -3.71
CA LEU A 120 7.49 -0.37 -2.26
C LEU A 120 8.57 -1.27 -1.68
N ALA A 121 9.38 -0.76 -0.76
CA ALA A 121 10.53 -1.49 -0.23
C ALA A 121 10.67 -1.38 1.28
N THR A 122 11.47 -2.27 1.87
CA THR A 122 11.91 -2.20 3.27
C THR A 122 13.28 -1.54 3.44
N THR A 123 13.90 -1.13 2.33
CA THR A 123 15.16 -0.38 2.29
C THR A 123 14.99 0.88 1.46
N SER A 124 15.79 1.92 1.75
CA SER A 124 15.69 3.22 1.09
C SER A 124 16.10 3.21 -0.40
N THR A 125 16.67 2.11 -0.89
CA THR A 125 17.09 1.90 -2.28
C THR A 125 16.49 0.64 -2.90
N GLY A 126 15.54 0.00 -2.21
CA GLY A 126 14.95 -1.25 -2.68
C GLY A 126 14.02 -1.06 -3.87
N THR A 127 13.85 -2.12 -4.64
CA THR A 127 13.08 -2.18 -5.90
C THR A 127 11.98 -3.25 -5.88
N THR A 128 11.55 -3.67 -4.69
CA THR A 128 10.49 -4.67 -4.51
C THR A 128 9.14 -4.07 -4.90
N ASN A 129 8.22 -4.90 -5.44
CA ASN A 129 6.86 -4.52 -5.83
C ASN A 129 6.82 -3.19 -6.61
N ALA A 130 6.90 -3.27 -7.94
CA ALA A 130 7.02 -2.11 -8.82
C ALA A 130 5.70 -1.75 -9.50
N ALA A 131 5.44 -0.45 -9.63
CA ALA A 131 4.54 0.14 -10.59
C ALA A 131 5.35 1.05 -11.50
N PHE A 132 5.02 1.11 -12.78
CA PHE A 132 5.75 1.93 -13.73
C PHE A 132 4.83 2.87 -14.46
N PHE A 133 5.39 4.03 -14.81
CA PHE A 133 4.79 4.98 -15.73
C PHE A 133 5.74 5.17 -16.91
N ARG A 134 5.20 5.04 -18.12
CA ARG A 134 5.88 5.40 -19.35
C ARG A 134 5.38 6.77 -19.78
N GLY A 135 6.28 7.75 -19.85
CA GLY A 135 5.96 9.04 -20.46
C GLY A 135 5.57 8.89 -21.92
N PRO A 136 4.80 9.85 -22.49
CA PRO A 136 4.48 9.79 -23.91
C PRO A 136 5.77 9.71 -24.72
N SER A 137 5.88 8.67 -25.56
CA SER A 137 6.94 8.56 -26.54
C SER A 137 6.54 9.44 -27.72
N THR A 138 7.01 10.67 -27.76
CA THR A 138 6.73 11.52 -28.90
C THR A 138 7.88 11.41 -29.89
N THR A 139 7.59 11.02 -31.12
CA THR A 139 8.41 11.35 -32.30
C THR A 139 8.18 12.80 -32.74
N GLY A 140 7.74 13.68 -31.83
CA GLY A 140 7.22 15.02 -32.07
C GLY A 140 7.67 16.00 -30.98
N PRO A 141 7.29 17.29 -31.07
CA PRO A 141 7.79 18.35 -30.18
C PRO A 141 7.59 17.99 -28.72
N ALA A 142 8.58 18.30 -27.89
CA ALA A 142 8.61 17.92 -26.49
C ALA A 142 7.40 18.49 -25.76
N LEU A 143 6.63 17.64 -25.08
CA LEU A 143 5.54 18.08 -24.22
C LEU A 143 6.15 18.47 -22.87
N PRO A 144 6.04 19.74 -22.44
CA PRO A 144 6.84 20.25 -21.33
C PRO A 144 6.54 19.54 -20.01
N PHE A 145 5.33 19.02 -19.79
CA PHE A 145 5.02 18.21 -18.61
C PHE A 145 3.91 17.19 -18.91
N HIS A 146 4.13 15.95 -18.48
CA HIS A 146 3.09 14.94 -18.41
C HIS A 146 3.00 14.37 -17.00
N TRP A 147 1.82 14.43 -16.39
CA TRP A 147 1.55 13.93 -15.05
C TRP A 147 0.63 12.72 -15.08
N THR A 148 0.85 11.77 -14.17
CA THR A 148 -0.06 10.66 -13.91
C THR A 148 -0.11 10.37 -12.42
N ASN A 149 -1.23 9.79 -11.97
CA ASN A 149 -1.27 9.13 -10.68
C ASN A 149 -0.87 7.67 -10.84
N LEU A 150 -0.08 7.17 -9.90
CA LEU A 150 0.28 5.77 -9.71
C LEU A 150 -0.23 5.33 -8.34
N SER A 151 -0.78 4.13 -8.29
CA SER A 151 -1.10 3.45 -7.04
C SER A 151 -0.46 2.07 -7.08
N ILE A 152 0.14 1.68 -5.97
CA ILE A 152 0.89 0.44 -5.82
C ILE A 152 0.58 -0.20 -4.50
N THR A 153 0.44 -1.52 -4.47
CA THR A 153 0.17 -2.28 -3.25
C THR A 153 1.13 -3.45 -3.13
N GLY A 154 1.61 -3.69 -1.91
CA GLY A 154 2.46 -4.83 -1.57
C GLY A 154 2.10 -5.41 -0.21
N SER A 155 2.45 -6.67 0.00
CA SER A 155 2.37 -7.33 1.31
C SER A 155 3.78 -7.65 1.79
N PHE A 156 4.08 -7.31 3.05
CA PHE A 156 5.39 -7.50 3.65
C PHE A 156 5.26 -8.21 4.98
N PRO A 157 5.98 -9.33 5.21
CA PRO A 157 6.01 -9.97 6.51
C PRO A 157 6.71 -9.04 7.52
N VAL A 158 6.22 -9.04 8.75
CA VAL A 158 6.77 -8.25 9.87
C VAL A 158 6.80 -9.05 11.16
N THR A 159 7.76 -8.71 12.02
CA THR A 159 7.93 -9.31 13.34
C THR A 159 7.36 -8.39 14.42
N GLY A 160 6.57 -8.96 15.33
CA GLY A 160 5.95 -8.28 16.46
C GLY A 160 6.97 -7.61 17.37
N GLY A 161 6.63 -6.43 17.88
CA GLY A 161 7.48 -5.60 18.72
C GLY A 161 8.65 -4.92 18.01
N ILE A 162 8.94 -5.26 16.74
CA ILE A 162 10.07 -4.71 15.98
C ILE A 162 9.59 -3.59 15.06
N ALA A 163 10.10 -2.37 15.29
CA ALA A 163 9.86 -1.25 14.40
C ALA A 163 10.42 -1.55 13.00
N THR A 164 9.54 -1.57 12.00
CA THR A 164 9.87 -1.82 10.59
C THR A 164 9.55 -0.58 9.78
N THR A 165 10.52 -0.12 8.98
CA THR A 165 10.35 1.03 8.09
C THR A 165 10.13 0.57 6.66
N PHE A 166 9.09 1.12 6.05
CA PHE A 166 8.77 0.93 4.65
C PHE A 166 9.01 2.22 3.89
N TYR A 167 9.40 2.08 2.63
CA TYR A 167 9.78 3.17 1.75
C TYR A 167 8.95 3.09 0.48
N ILE A 168 8.58 4.26 -0.02
CA ILE A 168 8.26 4.46 -1.41
C ILE A 168 9.56 4.95 -2.06
N THR A 169 10.06 4.19 -3.02
CA THR A 169 11.30 4.55 -3.74
C THR A 169 10.96 4.81 -5.20
N ALA A 170 11.78 5.62 -5.87
CA ALA A 170 11.63 5.89 -7.29
C ALA A 170 12.97 5.81 -8.01
N ALA A 171 12.92 5.36 -9.26
CA ALA A 171 14.05 5.36 -10.18
C ALA A 171 13.58 5.84 -11.56
N ARG A 172 14.45 6.55 -12.26
CA ARG A 172 14.34 6.71 -13.71
C ARG A 172 14.96 5.48 -14.39
N ASP A 173 14.45 5.10 -15.54
CA ASP A 173 15.20 4.20 -16.41
C ASP A 173 16.54 4.82 -16.86
N GLY A 174 17.48 3.97 -17.26
CA GLY A 174 18.72 4.40 -17.91
C GLY A 174 18.49 5.03 -19.28
N TYR A 175 17.31 4.82 -19.87
CA TYR A 175 16.91 5.41 -21.14
C TYR A 175 16.26 6.80 -20.94
N GLY A 176 16.83 7.81 -21.61
CA GLY A 176 16.32 9.17 -21.64
C GLY A 176 17.07 10.16 -20.72
N SER A 177 17.19 11.40 -21.18
CA SER A 177 17.91 12.47 -20.46
C SER A 177 16.99 13.39 -19.66
N ASN A 178 15.70 13.06 -19.58
CA ASN A 178 14.69 13.96 -19.04
C ASN A 178 14.60 13.89 -17.51
N ASN A 179 14.06 14.97 -16.94
CA ASN A 179 13.83 15.09 -15.52
C ASN A 179 12.50 14.43 -15.15
N VAL A 180 12.54 13.59 -14.12
CA VAL A 180 11.37 12.95 -13.54
C VAL A 180 11.00 13.66 -12.24
N TYR A 181 9.72 13.72 -11.93
CA TYR A 181 9.21 14.29 -10.69
C TYR A 181 8.33 13.25 -10.04
N VAL A 182 8.48 13.04 -8.74
CA VAL A 182 7.65 12.10 -7.96
C VAL A 182 7.21 12.84 -6.71
N CYS A 183 5.91 12.88 -6.44
CA CYS A 183 5.30 13.61 -5.31
C CYS A 183 5.40 15.14 -5.37
N ALA A 184 5.56 15.73 -6.55
CA ALA A 184 5.90 17.15 -6.67
C ALA A 184 4.71 18.11 -6.57
N ASN A 185 3.51 17.73 -7.04
CA ASN A 185 2.36 18.63 -7.12
C ASN A 185 1.28 18.31 -6.06
N GLN A 186 0.80 17.06 -5.98
CA GLN A 186 -0.20 16.61 -5.00
C GLN A 186 0.42 15.84 -3.81
N GLY A 187 1.74 15.67 -3.79
CA GLY A 187 2.44 14.82 -2.83
C GLY A 187 2.29 13.33 -3.13
N CYS A 188 2.79 12.51 -2.21
CA CYS A 188 2.54 11.07 -2.19
C CYS A 188 2.08 10.65 -0.80
N ARG A 189 1.50 9.46 -0.73
CA ARG A 189 0.98 8.89 0.50
C ARG A 189 1.37 7.41 0.60
N LEU A 190 1.81 6.99 1.77
CA LEU A 190 1.95 5.58 2.14
C LEU A 190 0.90 5.27 3.20
N THR A 191 0.17 4.17 3.00
CA THR A 191 -0.81 3.63 3.94
C THR A 191 -0.40 2.22 4.30
N ALA A 192 -0.10 1.98 5.56
CA ALA A 192 0.21 0.67 6.11
C ALA A 192 -0.99 0.16 6.90
N LEU A 193 -1.51 -1.02 6.54
CA LEU A 193 -2.54 -1.74 7.26
C LEU A 193 -1.91 -3.01 7.84
N PHE A 194 -1.93 -3.13 9.17
CA PHE A 194 -1.46 -4.34 9.84
C PHE A 194 -2.50 -5.46 9.80
N VAL A 195 -2.07 -6.65 9.41
CA VAL A 195 -2.84 -7.89 9.44
C VAL A 195 -2.08 -8.87 10.35
N PRO A 196 -2.62 -9.20 11.53
CA PRO A 196 -2.02 -10.19 12.41
C PRO A 196 -1.82 -11.51 11.67
N GLY A 197 -0.65 -12.13 11.83
CA GLY A 197 -0.43 -13.49 11.36
C GLY A 197 -1.24 -14.43 12.25
N THR A 198 -2.03 -15.32 11.66
CA THR A 198 -2.46 -16.51 12.41
C THR A 198 -1.20 -17.34 12.62
N ALA A 199 -0.81 -17.57 13.88
CA ALA A 199 0.07 -18.70 14.16
C ALA A 199 -0.61 -19.92 13.51
N LEU A 200 0.00 -20.47 12.46
CA LEU A 200 -0.46 -21.75 11.97
C LEU A 200 -0.22 -22.73 13.12
N PRO A 201 -1.26 -23.45 13.58
CA PRO A 201 -1.12 -24.43 14.65
C PRO A 201 -0.12 -25.53 14.27
#